data_AF-A0A397GCV4-F1
#
_entry.id   AF-A0A397GCV4-F1
#
_cell.length_a   1.000
_cell.length_b   1.000
_cell.length_c   1.000
_cell.angle_alpha   90.00
_cell.angle_beta   90.00
_cell.angle_gamma   90.00
#
_symmetry.space_group_name_H-M   'P 1'
#
loop_
_entity.id
_entity.type
_entity.pdbx_description
1 polymer ?
#
loop_
_entity_poly.entity_id
_entity_poly.type
_entity_poly.pdbx_seq_one_letter_code
_entity_poly.pdbx_strand_id
1 'polypeptide(L)'
;MNFSPLWILSKRLHSFRGTLCARVKIAIFENFSKMLPSISNVVKASEIAAWKKKLAVSNCFRKLFEKIEDDENDTYTVRNT
;
A
#
# COMPACT_ATOMS: atom_id res chain seq x y z
N MET A 1 -35.40 -0.29 -12.99
CA MET A 1 -34.82 -1.41 -12.21
C MET A 1 -34.44 -0.89 -10.83
N ASN A 2 -35.07 -1.41 -9.76
CA ASN A 2 -34.71 -1.05 -8.39
C ASN A 2 -33.72 -2.08 -7.86
N PHE A 3 -32.49 -1.65 -7.54
CA PHE A 3 -31.47 -2.53 -6.98
C PHE A 3 -31.66 -2.69 -5.47
N SER A 4 -31.45 -3.91 -4.97
CA SER A 4 -31.50 -4.20 -3.53
C SER A 4 -30.53 -3.31 -2.73
N PRO A 5 -30.91 -2.80 -1.55
CA PRO A 5 -30.01 -2.04 -0.67
C PRO A 5 -28.68 -2.75 -0.38
N LEU A 6 -28.69 -4.08 -0.25
CA LEU A 6 -27.50 -4.89 -0.04
C LEU A 6 -26.53 -4.83 -1.23
N TRP A 7 -27.05 -4.78 -2.46
CA TRP A 7 -26.23 -4.64 -3.66
C TRP A 7 -25.54 -3.28 -3.72
N ILE A 8 -26.27 -2.21 -3.36
CA ILE A 8 -25.72 -0.84 -3.33
C ILE A 8 -24.58 -0.75 -2.30
N LEU A 9 -24.79 -1.31 -1.10
CA LEU A 9 -23.77 -1.35 -0.05
C LEU A 9 -22.53 -2.14 -0.48
N SER A 10 -22.71 -3.31 -1.07
CA SER A 10 -21.60 -4.14 -1.58
C SER A 10 -20.77 -3.40 -2.63
N LYS A 11 -21.42 -2.70 -3.58
CA LYS A 11 -20.72 -1.88 -4.59
C LYS A 11 -19.95 -0.72 -3.97
N ARG A 12 -20.53 -0.04 -2.98
CA ARG A 12 -19.85 1.05 -2.26
C ARG A 12 -18.64 0.56 -1.47
N LEU A 13 -18.76 -0.56 -0.76
CA LEU A 13 -17.65 -1.19 -0.04
C LEU A 13 -16.53 -1.60 -1.00
N HIS A 14 -16.86 -2.19 -2.15
CA HIS A 14 -15.86 -2.54 -3.16
C HIS A 14 -15.14 -1.31 -3.73
N SER A 15 -15.89 -0.26 -4.05
CA SER A 15 -15.34 1.02 -4.52
C SER A 15 -14.41 1.65 -3.48
N PHE A 16 -14.86 1.73 -2.22
CA PHE A 16 -14.07 2.27 -1.12
C PHE A 16 -12.77 1.49 -0.90
N ARG A 17 -12.82 0.15 -0.94
CA ARG A 17 -11.64 -0.72 -0.89
C ARG A 17 -10.68 -0.45 -2.05
N GLY A 18 -11.20 -0.25 -3.25
CA GLY A 18 -10.42 0.13 -4.43
C GLY A 18 -9.69 1.45 -4.24
N THR A 19 -10.39 2.49 -3.79
CA THR A 19 -9.82 3.83 -3.51
C THR A 19 -8.77 3.77 -2.40
N LEU A 20 -9.07 3.11 -1.28
CA LEU A 20 -8.11 2.97 -0.17
C LEU A 20 -6.85 2.24 -0.62
N CYS A 21 -7.01 1.13 -1.34
CA CYS A 21 -5.89 0.36 -1.90
C CYS A 21 -5.02 1.22 -2.83
N ALA A 22 -5.64 2.03 -3.70
CA ALA A 22 -4.91 2.95 -4.57
C ALA A 22 -4.11 3.98 -3.76
N ARG A 23 -4.72 4.61 -2.76
CA ARG A 23 -4.06 5.61 -1.90
C ARG A 23 -2.89 5.02 -1.11
N VAL A 24 -3.07 3.83 -0.54
CA VAL A 24 -2.00 3.11 0.18
C VAL A 24 -0.85 2.78 -0.77
N LYS A 25 -1.14 2.28 -1.98
CA LYS A 25 -0.09 2.01 -2.99
C LYS A 25 0.70 3.26 -3.35
N ILE A 26 0.02 4.39 -3.57
CA ILE A 26 0.66 5.67 -3.90
C ILE A 26 1.55 6.12 -2.74
N ALA A 27 1.03 6.13 -1.51
CA ALA A 27 1.80 6.55 -0.34
C ALA A 27 3.05 5.69 -0.13
N ILE A 28 2.94 4.36 -0.26
CA ILE A 28 4.09 3.46 -0.19
C ILE A 28 5.09 3.82 -1.29
N PHE A 29 4.63 4.00 -2.53
CA PHE A 29 5.52 4.35 -3.63
C PHE A 29 6.23 5.70 -3.40
N GLU A 30 5.54 6.75 -3.00
CA GLU A 30 6.13 8.07 -2.76
C GLU A 30 7.21 8.05 -1.66
N ASN A 31 6.96 7.29 -0.58
CA ASN A 31 7.89 7.19 0.55
C ASN A 31 9.11 6.33 0.23
N PHE A 32 8.94 5.25 -0.52
CA PHE A 32 9.96 4.20 -0.66
C PHE A 32 10.60 4.12 -2.06
N SER A 33 9.99 4.67 -3.10
CA SER A 33 10.48 4.57 -4.49
C SER A 33 11.91 5.08 -4.66
N LYS A 34 12.25 6.20 -4.02
CA LYS A 34 13.59 6.81 -4.08
C LYS A 34 14.67 5.95 -3.41
N MET A 35 14.29 5.05 -2.50
CA MET A 35 15.20 4.14 -1.81
C MET A 35 15.45 2.84 -2.57
N LEU A 36 14.65 2.56 -3.60
CA LEU A 36 14.71 1.30 -4.34
C LEU A 36 15.58 1.46 -5.59
N PRO A 37 16.47 0.49 -5.87
CA PRO A 37 17.19 0.46 -7.14
C PRO A 37 16.20 0.25 -8.29
N SER A 38 16.45 0.90 -9.43
CA SER A 38 15.60 0.75 -10.62
C SER A 38 15.50 -0.72 -11.07
N ILE A 39 14.33 -1.08 -11.58
CA ILE A 39 14.02 -2.38 -12.19
C ILE A 39 13.13 -2.17 -13.41
N SER A 40 13.43 -2.89 -14.48
CA SER A 40 12.63 -2.83 -15.71
C SER A 40 11.37 -3.69 -15.60
N ASN A 41 10.37 -3.45 -16.46
CA ASN A 41 9.18 -4.31 -16.54
C ASN A 41 9.38 -5.54 -17.46
N VAL A 42 10.51 -5.62 -18.18
CA VAL A 42 10.83 -6.71 -19.14
C VAL A 42 11.86 -7.71 -18.61
N VAL A 43 12.24 -7.61 -17.33
CA VAL A 43 13.21 -8.55 -16.73
C VAL A 43 12.62 -9.90 -16.36
N LYS A 44 13.46 -10.93 -16.45
CA LYS A 44 13.11 -12.31 -16.13
C LYS A 44 12.85 -12.50 -14.64
N ALA A 45 12.07 -13.52 -14.28
CA ALA A 45 11.76 -13.84 -12.89
C ALA A 45 13.01 -14.05 -12.01
N SER A 46 14.08 -14.63 -12.57
CA SER A 46 15.36 -14.79 -11.86
C SER A 46 16.02 -13.46 -11.49
N GLU A 47 15.95 -12.48 -12.38
CA GLU A 47 16.49 -11.13 -12.17
C GLU A 47 15.64 -10.35 -11.16
N ILE A 48 14.31 -10.54 -11.17
CA ILE A 48 13.41 -10.01 -10.13
C ILE A 48 13.77 -10.62 -8.77
N ALA A 49 14.01 -11.93 -8.70
CA ALA A 49 14.40 -12.60 -7.47
C ALA A 49 15.75 -12.10 -6.93
N ALA A 50 16.73 -11.89 -7.82
CA ALA A 50 18.01 -11.29 -7.46
C ALA A 50 17.86 -9.84 -7.00
N TRP A 51 17.01 -9.05 -7.68
CA TRP A 51 16.71 -7.68 -7.29
C TRP A 51 16.05 -7.60 -5.90
N LYS A 52 15.07 -8.46 -5.61
CA LYS A 52 14.42 -8.54 -4.29
C LYS A 52 15.41 -8.88 -3.16
N LYS A 53 16.47 -9.64 -3.47
CA LYS A 53 17.54 -10.00 -2.52
C LYS A 53 18.56 -8.89 -2.29
N LYS A 54 18.53 -7.78 -3.05
CA LYS A 54 19.42 -6.64 -2.82
C LYS A 54 19.18 -6.06 -1.43
N LEU A 55 20.25 -5.72 -0.73
CA LEU A 55 20.20 -5.21 0.64
C LEU A 55 19.28 -3.98 0.77
N ALA A 56 19.35 -3.04 -0.18
CA ALA A 56 18.49 -1.86 -0.20
C ALA A 56 17.00 -2.22 -0.28
N VAL A 57 16.64 -3.21 -1.09
CA VAL A 57 15.25 -3.66 -1.27
C VAL A 57 14.76 -4.39 -0.01
N SER A 58 15.59 -5.26 0.56
CA SER A 58 15.26 -5.98 1.79
C SER A 58 15.08 -5.03 2.98
N ASN A 59 15.98 -4.05 3.14
CA ASN A 59 15.87 -3.04 4.19
C ASN A 59 14.61 -2.17 4.05
N CYS A 60 14.30 -1.76 2.82
CA CYS A 60 13.10 -1.00 2.51
C CYS A 60 11.82 -1.80 2.84
N PHE A 61 11.79 -3.08 2.46
CA PHE A 61 10.68 -3.97 2.79
C PHE A 61 10.51 -4.17 4.31
N ARG A 62 11.61 -4.28 5.07
CA ARG A 62 11.54 -4.37 6.54
C ARG A 62 10.88 -3.14 7.16
N LYS A 63 11.23 -1.94 6.69
CA LYS A 63 10.67 -0.67 7.19
C LYS A 63 9.16 -0.56 7.02
N LEU A 64 8.59 -1.20 6.00
CA LEU A 64 7.13 -1.25 5.78
C LEU A 64 6.35 -1.90 6.94
N PHE A 65 7.00 -2.79 7.70
CA PHE A 65 6.41 -3.52 8.82
C PHE A 65 7.04 -3.14 10.15
N GLU A 66 7.91 -2.13 10.15
CA GLU A 66 8.44 -1.56 11.37
C GLU A 66 7.27 -0.95 12.14
N LYS A 67 7.17 -1.30 13.43
CA LYS A 67 6.14 -0.73 14.27
C LYS A 67 6.39 0.77 14.36
N ILE A 68 5.36 1.55 14.09
CA ILE A 68 5.34 2.95 14.48
C ILE A 68 5.29 2.92 16.01
N GLU A 69 6.18 3.67 16.66
CA GLU A 69 6.11 3.83 18.12
C GLU A 69 4.78 4.52 18.43
N ASP A 70 4.01 3.97 19.37
CA ASP A 70 2.81 4.64 19.86
C ASP A 70 3.26 5.87 20.66
N ASP A 71 3.43 7.00 19.98
CA ASP A 71 3.41 8.30 20.61
C ASP A 71 2.00 8.46 21.22
N GLU A 72 1.94 8.63 22.54
CA GLU A 72 0.70 8.85 23.32
C GLU A 72 -0.13 10.05 22.79
N ASN A 73 0.43 10.88 21.92
CA ASN A 73 -0.20 12.04 21.29
C ASN A 73 -0.78 11.80 19.88
N ASP A 74 -0.58 10.63 19.27
CA ASP A 74 -1.17 10.30 17.96
C ASP A 74 -2.68 10.02 18.12
N THR A 75 -3.44 11.10 18.25
CA THR A 75 -4.90 11.09 18.22
C THR A 75 -5.33 10.61 16.84
N TYR A 76 -5.70 9.34 16.73
CA TYR A 76 -6.42 8.80 15.58
C TYR A 76 -7.64 9.69 15.33
N THR A 77 -7.52 10.62 14.37
CA THR A 77 -8.61 11.54 14.04
C THR A 77 -9.81 10.74 13.56
N VAL A 78 -10.77 10.53 14.46
CA VAL A 78 -12.11 10.08 14.13
C VAL A 78 -12.77 11.24 13.36
N ARG A 79 -12.70 11.20 12.02
CA ARG A 79 -13.51 12.10 11.20
C ARG A 79 -14.96 11.61 11.21
N ASN A 80 -15.73 12.07 12.18
CA ASN A 80 -17.19 12.07 12.13
C ASN A 80 -17.65 13.42 11.55
N THR A 81 -18.05 13.42 10.29
CA THR A 81 -18.98 14.41 9.69
C THR A 81 -19.75 13.72 8.58
#